data_AF-A0A225X429-F1
#
_entry.id   AF-A0A225X429-F1
#
_cell.length_a   1.000
_cell.length_b   1.000
_cell.length_c   1.000
_cell.angle_alpha   90.00
_cell.angle_beta   90.00
_cell.angle_gamma   90.00
#
_symmetry.space_group_name_H-M   'P 1'
#
loop_
_entity.id
_entity.type
_entity.pdbx_description
1 polymer ?
#
loop_
_entity_poly.entity_id
_entity_poly.type
_entity_poly.pdbx_seq_one_letter_code
_entity_poly.pdbx_strand_id
1 'polypeptide(L)'
;MKGLNLGGVVEFCRVLTRQPQLLLPQLSVKDVTEIPFQTLRDRGFRGVIFDKDNTLTVPHKLEIASHLKPSLDECRRVFGDSGVVIFSNSAGSVDDTDGVEAKKIEESLRVAVLRHNQKKPGGIAFVTKHFEEVDPATLVVIGDRYSTDVLFGNLNGLLTIRTEQFTPESESVVNRQLQRIEKAAVRMLLRAGVKPPTHPLWDTIENKDDA
;
A
#
# COMPACT_ATOMS: atom_id res chain seq x y z
N MET A 1 -18.88 10.66 11.48
CA MET A 1 -17.87 11.17 10.53
C MET A 1 -16.73 10.18 10.49
N LYS A 2 -16.49 9.49 9.36
CA LYS A 2 -15.24 8.71 9.19
C LYS A 2 -14.08 9.69 9.37
N GLY A 3 -13.38 9.53 10.49
CA GLY A 3 -12.50 10.56 11.04
C GLY A 3 -11.19 10.62 10.30
N LEU A 4 -10.64 11.84 10.18
CA LEU A 4 -9.26 12.06 9.78
C LEU A 4 -8.35 11.15 10.62
N ASN A 5 -7.46 10.39 9.99
CA ASN A 5 -6.47 9.60 10.73
C ASN A 5 -5.42 10.55 11.32
N LEU A 6 -5.72 11.15 12.47
CA LEU A 6 -4.87 12.13 13.16
C LEU A 6 -3.47 11.56 13.45
N GLY A 7 -3.39 10.29 13.85
CA GLY A 7 -2.11 9.61 14.06
C GLY A 7 -1.26 9.58 12.78
N GLY A 8 -1.88 9.26 11.64
CA GLY A 8 -1.22 9.30 10.34
C GLY A 8 -0.78 10.69 9.91
N VAL A 9 -1.58 11.73 10.19
CA VAL A 9 -1.22 13.13 9.88
C VAL A 9 -0.01 13.58 10.72
N VAL A 10 0.01 13.27 12.02
CA VAL A 10 1.14 13.59 12.89
C VAL A 10 2.41 12.89 12.42
N GLU A 11 2.31 11.60 12.07
CA GLU A 11 3.45 10.81 11.60
C GLU A 11 3.98 11.33 10.27
N PHE A 12 3.10 11.70 9.33
CA PHE A 12 3.48 12.34 8.08
C PHE A 12 4.28 13.63 8.31
N CYS A 13 3.81 14.53 9.18
CA CYS A 13 4.51 15.78 9.49
C CYS A 13 5.89 15.53 10.15
N ARG A 14 5.98 14.55 11.06
CA ARG A 14 7.23 14.14 11.70
C ARG A 14 8.23 13.65 10.66
N VAL A 15 7.80 12.78 9.75
CA VAL A 15 8.64 12.17 8.72
C VAL A 15 9.07 13.21 7.69
N LEU A 16 8.16 14.06 7.23
CA LEU A 16 8.47 15.12 6.25
C LEU A 16 9.60 16.03 6.71
N THR A 17 9.73 16.26 8.03
CA THR A 17 10.75 17.14 8.60
C THR A 17 12.05 16.43 8.99
N ARG A 18 12.02 15.12 9.26
CA ARG A 18 13.18 14.38 9.80
C ARG A 18 13.73 13.29 8.90
N GLN A 19 12.86 12.59 8.16
CA GLN A 19 13.19 11.42 7.34
C GLN A 19 12.35 11.41 6.05
N PRO A 20 12.41 12.48 5.23
CA PRO A 20 11.50 12.68 4.10
C PRO A 20 11.57 11.57 3.04
N GLN A 21 12.68 10.84 2.95
CA GLN A 21 12.83 9.70 2.05
C GLN A 21 11.77 8.62 2.28
N LEU A 22 11.25 8.45 3.51
CA LEU A 22 10.23 7.44 3.80
C LEU A 22 8.88 7.74 3.15
N LEU A 23 8.69 8.94 2.59
CA LEU A 23 7.51 9.30 1.81
C LEU A 23 7.66 8.96 0.33
N LEU A 24 8.82 8.47 -0.11
CA LEU A 24 9.09 8.13 -1.49
C LEU A 24 9.01 6.61 -1.68
N PRO A 25 8.24 6.12 -2.66
CA PRO A 25 8.13 4.70 -2.92
C PRO A 25 9.35 4.17 -3.68
N GLN A 26 9.68 2.88 -3.52
CA GLN A 26 10.71 2.24 -4.34
C GLN A 26 10.25 2.04 -5.79
N LEU A 27 8.96 1.81 -6.00
CA LEU A 27 8.37 1.69 -7.34
C LEU A 27 7.09 2.52 -7.43
N SER A 28 6.93 3.28 -8.52
CA SER A 28 5.67 3.93 -8.87
C SER A 28 5.19 3.43 -10.21
N VAL A 29 3.94 2.97 -10.26
CA VAL A 29 3.28 2.45 -11.46
C VAL A 29 1.94 3.14 -11.66
N LYS A 30 1.38 3.03 -12.86
CA LYS A 30 0.05 3.59 -13.15
C LYS A 30 -1.02 2.89 -12.31
N ASP A 31 -1.09 1.57 -12.37
CA ASP A 31 -2.05 0.76 -11.62
C ASP A 31 -1.50 -0.67 -11.43
N VAL A 32 -2.31 -1.55 -10.86
CA VAL A 32 -1.92 -2.92 -10.53
C VAL A 32 -1.54 -3.76 -11.78
N THR A 33 -1.93 -3.34 -12.99
CA THR A 33 -1.60 -4.07 -14.23
C THR A 33 -0.12 -4.02 -14.61
N GLU A 34 0.63 -3.05 -14.11
CA GLU A 34 2.06 -2.87 -14.40
C GLU A 34 2.96 -3.57 -13.36
N ILE A 35 2.38 -4.21 -12.35
CA ILE A 35 3.15 -4.80 -11.24
C ILE A 35 3.71 -6.17 -11.65
N PRO A 36 5.05 -6.37 -11.61
CA PRO A 36 5.66 -7.62 -12.05
C PRO A 36 5.64 -8.68 -10.95
N PHE A 37 4.48 -9.28 -10.68
CA PHE A 37 4.29 -10.22 -9.56
C PHE A 37 5.25 -11.40 -9.57
N GLN A 38 5.50 -12.00 -10.75
CA GLN A 38 6.45 -13.10 -10.86
C GLN A 38 7.87 -12.66 -10.49
N THR A 39 8.33 -11.50 -10.98
CA THR A 39 9.64 -10.95 -10.62
C THR A 39 9.77 -10.68 -9.12
N LEU A 40 8.70 -10.18 -8.47
CA LEU A 40 8.69 -10.02 -7.02
C LEU A 40 8.88 -11.37 -6.32
N ARG A 41 8.13 -12.40 -6.73
CA ARG A 41 8.29 -13.73 -6.14
C ARG A 41 9.70 -14.30 -6.37
N ASP A 42 10.24 -14.15 -7.56
CA ASP A 42 11.58 -14.64 -7.92
C ASP A 42 12.69 -13.91 -7.14
N ARG A 43 12.44 -12.66 -6.72
CA ARG A 43 13.32 -11.87 -5.83
C ARG A 43 13.19 -12.21 -4.35
N GLY A 44 12.35 -13.18 -4.00
CA GLY A 44 12.23 -13.70 -2.63
C GLY A 44 11.12 -13.05 -1.79
N PHE A 45 10.27 -12.21 -2.39
CA PHE A 45 9.07 -11.71 -1.70
C PHE A 45 8.09 -12.87 -1.45
N ARG A 46 7.51 -12.90 -0.24
CA ARG A 46 6.63 -13.98 0.23
C ARG A 46 5.16 -13.59 0.30
N GLY A 47 4.85 -12.30 0.38
CA GLY A 47 3.47 -11.84 0.51
C GLY A 47 3.24 -10.43 -0.03
N VAL A 48 1.99 -10.19 -0.43
CA VAL A 48 1.51 -8.94 -0.99
C VAL A 48 0.36 -8.40 -0.16
N ILE A 49 0.48 -7.15 0.27
CA ILE A 49 -0.54 -6.40 0.98
C ILE A 49 -1.10 -5.33 0.04
N PHE A 50 -2.38 -5.43 -0.29
CA PHE A 50 -3.07 -4.42 -1.06
C PHE A 50 -3.80 -3.43 -0.15
N ASP A 51 -3.70 -2.14 -0.45
CA ASP A 51 -4.77 -1.22 -0.12
C ASP A 51 -6.03 -1.50 -0.98
N LYS A 52 -7.18 -0.97 -0.56
CA LYS A 52 -8.48 -1.24 -1.17
C LYS A 52 -8.97 -0.07 -2.02
N ASP A 53 -9.34 1.04 -1.38
CA ASP A 53 -9.98 2.18 -2.04
C ASP A 53 -8.94 2.92 -2.90
N ASN A 54 -9.23 3.22 -4.17
CA ASN A 54 -8.28 3.79 -5.15
C ASN A 54 -7.09 2.88 -5.55
N THR A 55 -7.03 1.65 -5.07
CA THR A 55 -5.96 0.68 -5.42
C THR A 55 -6.50 -0.59 -6.08
N LEU A 56 -7.56 -1.20 -5.52
CA LEU A 56 -8.25 -2.34 -6.13
C LEU A 56 -9.68 -2.00 -6.54
N THR A 57 -10.33 -1.11 -5.79
CA THR A 57 -11.72 -0.70 -6.03
C THR A 57 -11.81 0.80 -6.26
N VAL A 58 -12.84 1.24 -7.00
CA VAL A 58 -13.30 2.63 -6.90
C VAL A 58 -13.67 2.91 -5.43
N PRO A 59 -13.41 4.11 -4.88
CA PRO A 59 -13.64 4.32 -3.46
C PRO A 59 -15.08 4.04 -3.04
N HIS A 60 -15.23 3.42 -1.87
CA HIS A 60 -16.51 2.98 -1.29
C HIS A 60 -17.27 1.92 -2.08
N LYS A 61 -16.70 1.40 -3.18
CA LYS A 61 -17.21 0.20 -3.86
C LYS A 61 -16.63 -1.05 -3.22
N LEU A 62 -17.31 -2.16 -3.44
CA LEU A 62 -16.94 -3.48 -2.93
C LEU A 62 -16.32 -4.37 -4.01
N GLU A 63 -16.56 -4.03 -5.27
CA GLU A 63 -16.10 -4.78 -6.43
C GLU A 63 -14.75 -4.24 -6.92
N ILE A 64 -13.89 -5.16 -7.36
CA ILE A 64 -12.65 -4.84 -8.05
C ILE A 64 -12.95 -4.06 -9.33
N ALA A 65 -12.10 -3.08 -9.65
CA ALA A 65 -12.14 -2.45 -10.96
C ALA A 65 -11.89 -3.53 -12.04
N SER A 66 -12.82 -3.68 -12.98
CA SER A 66 -12.86 -4.84 -13.90
C SER A 66 -11.55 -5.12 -14.63
N HIS A 67 -10.84 -4.06 -15.04
CA HIS A 67 -9.54 -4.16 -15.72
C HIS A 67 -8.40 -4.73 -14.86
N LEU A 68 -8.53 -4.71 -13.52
CA LEU A 68 -7.53 -5.21 -12.58
C LEU A 68 -7.71 -6.67 -12.18
N LYS A 69 -8.87 -7.26 -12.50
CA LYS A 69 -9.17 -8.65 -12.15
C LYS A 69 -8.07 -9.62 -12.63
N PRO A 70 -7.56 -9.54 -13.87
CA PRO A 70 -6.50 -10.44 -14.33
C PRO A 70 -5.22 -10.34 -13.48
N SER A 71 -4.83 -9.14 -13.08
CA SER A 71 -3.63 -8.89 -12.27
C SER A 71 -3.78 -9.35 -10.83
N LEU A 72 -4.97 -9.20 -10.24
CA LEU A 72 -5.25 -9.79 -8.91
C LEU A 72 -5.23 -11.33 -8.98
N ASP A 73 -5.81 -11.92 -10.03
CA ASP A 73 -5.78 -13.37 -10.24
C ASP A 73 -4.34 -13.88 -10.45
N GLU A 74 -3.50 -13.14 -11.20
CA GLU A 74 -2.08 -13.43 -11.35
C GLU A 74 -1.34 -13.37 -10.01
N CYS A 75 -1.53 -12.30 -9.24
CA CYS A 75 -0.90 -12.15 -7.94
C CYS A 75 -1.23 -13.33 -7.01
N ARG A 76 -2.50 -13.72 -6.94
CA ARG A 76 -2.95 -14.89 -6.17
C ARG A 76 -2.35 -16.19 -6.68
N ARG A 77 -2.23 -16.37 -7.99
CA ARG A 77 -1.56 -17.55 -8.58
C ARG A 77 -0.08 -17.61 -8.19
N VAL A 78 0.62 -16.48 -8.18
CA VAL A 78 2.06 -16.38 -7.89
C VAL A 78 2.36 -16.53 -6.39
N PHE A 79 1.59 -15.87 -5.53
CA PHE A 79 1.84 -15.82 -4.09
C PHE A 79 1.06 -16.87 -3.29
N GLY A 80 0.01 -17.44 -3.88
CA GLY A 80 -0.98 -18.28 -3.20
C GLY A 80 -2.03 -17.43 -2.48
N ASP A 81 -3.19 -18.02 -2.18
CA ASP A 81 -4.30 -17.31 -1.54
C ASP A 81 -3.95 -16.76 -0.14
N SER A 82 -3.12 -17.48 0.62
CA SER A 82 -2.59 -17.01 1.92
C SER A 82 -1.43 -16.02 1.78
N GLY A 83 -0.89 -15.84 0.57
CA GLY A 83 0.18 -14.90 0.26
C GLY A 83 -0.34 -13.51 -0.13
N VAL A 84 -1.66 -13.32 -0.22
CA VAL A 84 -2.28 -12.07 -0.67
C VAL A 84 -3.32 -11.63 0.35
N VAL A 85 -3.22 -10.39 0.82
CA VAL A 85 -4.14 -9.84 1.82
C VAL A 85 -4.48 -8.38 1.53
N ILE A 86 -5.66 -7.95 1.96
CA ILE A 86 -6.08 -6.55 1.94
C ILE A 86 -5.92 -5.97 3.34
N PHE A 87 -5.21 -4.84 3.43
CA PHE A 87 -5.09 -4.04 4.65
C PHE A 87 -5.56 -2.61 4.36
N SER A 88 -6.76 -2.26 4.81
CA SER A 88 -7.41 -0.99 4.51
C SER A 88 -7.65 -0.14 5.75
N ASN A 89 -7.60 1.19 5.59
CA ASN A 89 -7.98 2.14 6.63
C ASN A 89 -9.50 2.33 6.76
N SER A 90 -10.30 1.69 5.90
CA SER A 90 -11.76 1.64 5.94
C SER A 90 -12.21 0.23 6.32
N ALA A 91 -12.26 -0.69 5.36
CA ALA A 91 -12.69 -2.08 5.57
C ALA A 91 -11.79 -2.82 6.57
N GLY A 92 -12.42 -3.53 7.51
CA GLY A 92 -11.74 -4.31 8.55
C GLY A 92 -11.10 -3.47 9.67
N SER A 93 -11.15 -2.15 9.58
CA SER A 93 -10.68 -1.23 10.62
C SER A 93 -11.76 -0.96 11.69
N VAL A 94 -11.44 -0.13 12.69
CA VAL A 94 -12.40 0.39 13.67
C VAL A 94 -13.59 1.15 13.06
N ASP A 95 -13.50 1.58 11.80
CA ASP A 95 -14.61 2.24 11.08
C ASP A 95 -15.58 1.24 10.43
N ASP A 96 -15.23 -0.05 10.38
CA ASP A 96 -16.03 -1.14 9.83
C ASP A 96 -16.70 -1.94 10.95
N THR A 97 -17.81 -1.40 11.46
CA THR A 97 -18.60 -2.03 12.53
C THR A 97 -18.94 -3.48 12.17
N ASP A 98 -18.62 -4.41 13.08
CA ASP A 98 -18.81 -5.86 12.91
C ASP A 98 -18.11 -6.50 11.71
N GLY A 99 -17.19 -5.77 11.05
CA GLY A 99 -16.41 -6.23 9.91
C GLY A 99 -17.25 -6.55 8.66
N VAL A 100 -18.38 -5.87 8.49
CA VAL A 100 -19.36 -6.12 7.43
C VAL A 100 -18.79 -5.76 6.06
N GLU A 101 -18.09 -4.63 5.92
CA GLU A 101 -17.47 -4.21 4.68
C GLU A 101 -16.41 -5.22 4.25
N ALA A 102 -15.56 -5.62 5.20
CA ALA A 102 -14.53 -6.61 4.98
C ALA A 102 -15.09 -7.98 4.57
N LYS A 103 -16.17 -8.47 5.18
CA LYS A 103 -16.82 -9.74 4.77
C LYS A 103 -17.30 -9.70 3.32
N LYS A 104 -17.94 -8.60 2.91
CA LYS A 104 -18.42 -8.44 1.54
C LYS A 104 -17.29 -8.37 0.52
N ILE A 105 -16.17 -7.73 0.89
CA ILE A 105 -14.97 -7.69 0.06
C ILE A 105 -14.35 -9.08 -0.07
N GLU A 106 -14.25 -9.84 1.02
CA GLU A 106 -13.76 -11.22 1.02
C GLU A 106 -14.62 -12.13 0.10
N GLU A 107 -15.93 -11.98 0.15
CA GLU A 107 -16.87 -12.70 -0.74
C GLU A 107 -16.68 -12.33 -2.21
N SER A 108 -16.49 -11.03 -2.50
CA SER A 108 -16.35 -10.51 -3.86
C SER A 108 -14.99 -10.83 -4.48
N LEU A 109 -13.91 -10.57 -3.74
CA LEU A 109 -12.54 -10.63 -4.25
C LEU A 109 -11.85 -11.97 -3.99
N ARG A 110 -12.38 -12.78 -3.07
CA ARG A 110 -11.75 -14.03 -2.60
C ARG A 110 -10.34 -13.80 -2.05
N VAL A 111 -10.13 -12.65 -1.43
CA VAL A 111 -8.88 -12.24 -0.76
C VAL A 111 -9.23 -11.88 0.68
N ALA A 112 -8.42 -12.35 1.62
CA ALA A 112 -8.61 -12.05 3.04
C ALA A 112 -8.47 -10.55 3.32
N VAL A 113 -9.29 -10.01 4.21
CA VAL A 113 -9.19 -8.62 4.67
C VAL A 113 -8.78 -8.63 6.14
N LEU A 114 -7.70 -7.93 6.49
CA LEU A 114 -7.27 -7.88 7.89
C LEU A 114 -8.32 -7.18 8.75
N ARG A 115 -8.65 -7.81 9.88
CA ARG A 115 -9.39 -7.15 10.97
C ARG A 115 -8.38 -6.56 11.94
N HIS A 116 -8.48 -5.26 12.22
CA HIS A 116 -7.47 -4.52 12.96
C HIS A 116 -8.05 -3.31 13.68
N ASN A 117 -7.32 -2.82 14.67
CA ASN A 117 -7.67 -1.61 15.43
C ASN A 117 -6.68 -0.45 15.22
N GLN A 118 -5.75 -0.58 14.27
CA GLN A 118 -4.74 0.43 13.97
C GLN A 118 -4.68 0.71 12.47
N LYS A 119 -4.91 1.96 12.10
CA LYS A 119 -4.83 2.42 10.71
C LYS A 119 -3.38 2.66 10.29
N LYS A 120 -3.08 2.38 9.02
CA LYS A 120 -1.84 2.81 8.34
C LYS A 120 -1.64 4.31 8.53
N PRO A 121 -0.42 4.79 8.82
CA PRO A 121 0.86 4.08 8.68
C PRO A 121 1.28 3.16 9.85
N GLY A 122 0.40 2.90 10.83
CA GLY A 122 0.62 1.88 11.87
C GLY A 122 0.10 0.49 11.50
N GLY A 123 0.04 -0.42 12.48
CA GLY A 123 -0.64 -1.72 12.34
C GLY A 123 0.19 -2.89 11.82
N ILE A 124 1.53 -2.79 11.78
CA ILE A 124 2.41 -3.85 11.25
C ILE A 124 2.20 -5.22 11.93
N ALA A 125 1.91 -5.24 13.23
CA ALA A 125 1.69 -6.47 13.98
C ALA A 125 0.50 -7.30 13.46
N PHE A 126 -0.51 -6.66 12.87
CA PHE A 126 -1.62 -7.37 12.23
C PHE A 126 -1.18 -8.05 10.93
N VAL A 127 -0.28 -7.40 10.19
CA VAL A 127 0.29 -7.93 8.96
C VAL A 127 1.26 -9.07 9.26
N THR A 128 2.23 -8.90 10.16
CA THR A 128 3.20 -9.96 10.48
C THR A 128 2.52 -11.18 11.06
N LYS A 129 1.52 -10.99 11.94
CA LYS A 129 0.70 -12.09 12.48
C LYS A 129 -0.03 -12.88 11.39
N HIS A 130 -0.57 -12.20 10.37
CA HIS A 130 -1.24 -12.87 9.26
C HIS A 130 -0.28 -13.75 8.45
N PHE A 131 0.95 -13.28 8.26
CA PHE A 131 2.00 -13.99 7.54
C PHE A 131 2.92 -14.82 8.47
N GLU A 132 2.42 -15.26 9.62
CA GLU A 132 3.11 -16.15 10.57
C GLU A 132 4.49 -15.64 11.03
N GLU A 133 4.55 -14.35 11.40
CA GLU A 133 5.76 -13.66 11.88
C GLU A 133 6.94 -13.70 10.88
N VAL A 134 6.61 -13.61 9.59
CA VAL A 134 7.56 -13.35 8.51
C VAL A 134 8.40 -12.08 8.73
N ASP A 135 9.62 -12.10 8.20
CA ASP A 135 10.43 -10.89 8.03
C ASP A 135 9.71 -9.87 7.11
N PRO A 136 9.36 -8.66 7.63
CA PRO A 136 8.72 -7.61 6.85
C PRO A 136 9.46 -7.24 5.55
N ALA A 137 10.79 -7.38 5.49
CA ALA A 137 11.57 -7.12 4.27
C ALA A 137 11.25 -8.08 3.11
N THR A 138 10.50 -9.15 3.37
CA THR A 138 10.02 -10.07 2.34
C THR A 138 8.57 -9.80 1.94
N LEU A 139 7.96 -8.71 2.40
CA LEU A 139 6.59 -8.32 2.07
C LEU A 139 6.56 -7.08 1.17
N VAL A 140 5.52 -6.99 0.35
CA VAL A 140 5.26 -5.85 -0.54
C VAL A 140 3.95 -5.19 -0.15
N VAL A 141 3.94 -3.87 0.05
CA VAL A 141 2.71 -3.09 0.15
C VAL A 141 2.43 -2.34 -1.15
N ILE A 142 1.19 -2.43 -1.62
CA ILE A 142 0.70 -1.80 -2.84
C ILE A 142 -0.45 -0.87 -2.47
N GLY A 143 -0.34 0.41 -2.77
CA GLY A 143 -1.40 1.39 -2.47
C GLY A 143 -1.20 2.74 -3.15
N ASP A 144 -2.20 3.62 -3.06
CA ASP A 144 -2.21 4.89 -3.79
C ASP A 144 -1.64 6.08 -2.99
N ARG A 145 -1.54 5.95 -1.65
CA ARG A 145 -1.23 7.06 -0.74
C ARG A 145 0.21 7.04 -0.22
N TYR A 146 0.83 8.22 -0.26
CA TYR A 146 2.17 8.42 0.29
C TYR A 146 2.18 8.42 1.83
N SER A 147 1.22 9.09 2.45
CA SER A 147 1.18 9.26 3.92
C SER A 147 0.71 8.02 4.68
N THR A 148 0.12 7.03 3.99
CA THR A 148 -0.36 5.80 4.61
C THR A 148 0.35 4.58 4.05
N ASP A 149 0.24 4.26 2.76
CA ASP A 149 0.72 2.97 2.23
C ASP A 149 2.23 2.95 2.07
N VAL A 150 2.77 3.95 1.39
CA VAL A 150 4.23 4.11 1.22
C VAL A 150 4.89 4.30 2.57
N LEU A 151 4.35 5.20 3.40
CA LEU A 151 4.91 5.44 4.72
C LEU A 151 4.83 4.20 5.63
N PHE A 152 3.72 3.44 5.59
CA PHE A 152 3.60 2.17 6.30
C PHE A 152 4.70 1.20 5.90
N GLY A 153 4.88 0.97 4.59
CA GLY A 153 5.88 0.01 4.13
C GLY A 153 7.29 0.43 4.50
N ASN A 154 7.63 1.69 4.23
CA ASN A 154 8.97 2.22 4.50
C ASN A 154 9.32 2.26 5.99
N LEU A 155 8.35 2.55 6.88
CA LEU A 155 8.58 2.51 8.34
C LEU A 155 8.88 1.10 8.85
N ASN A 156 8.39 0.08 8.16
CA ASN A 156 8.46 -1.31 8.59
C ASN A 156 9.40 -2.16 7.71
N GLY A 157 10.09 -1.55 6.75
CA GLY A 157 11.07 -2.23 5.89
C GLY A 157 10.49 -3.03 4.73
N LEU A 158 9.21 -2.88 4.39
CA LEU A 158 8.58 -3.53 3.23
C LEU A 158 8.99 -2.84 1.93
N LEU A 159 8.87 -3.56 0.81
CA LEU A 159 8.87 -2.92 -0.50
C LEU A 159 7.58 -2.14 -0.70
N THR A 160 7.68 -0.89 -1.13
CA THR A 160 6.52 -0.04 -1.43
C THR A 160 6.36 0.13 -2.94
N ILE A 161 5.17 -0.23 -3.43
CA ILE A 161 4.75 0.03 -4.80
C ILE A 161 3.56 0.97 -4.75
N ARG A 162 3.74 2.18 -5.27
CA ARG A 162 2.69 3.20 -5.29
C ARG A 162 1.95 3.18 -6.64
N THR A 163 0.63 3.07 -6.61
CA THR A 163 -0.23 3.19 -7.79
C THR A 163 -0.79 4.61 -7.94
N GLU A 164 -1.21 5.00 -9.15
CA GLU A 164 -2.08 6.16 -9.30
C GLU A 164 -3.49 5.85 -8.80
N GLN A 165 -4.23 6.90 -8.49
CA GLN A 165 -5.61 6.80 -8.04
C GLN A 165 -6.56 6.65 -9.22
N PHE A 166 -7.61 5.84 -9.07
CA PHE A 166 -8.64 5.74 -10.11
C PHE A 166 -9.45 7.03 -10.27
N THR A 167 -9.97 7.58 -9.16
CA THR A 167 -10.81 8.78 -9.23
C THR A 167 -10.85 9.56 -7.91
N PRO A 168 -10.78 10.91 -7.96
CA PRO A 168 -10.98 11.75 -6.79
C PRO A 168 -12.46 11.98 -6.41
N GLU A 169 -13.41 11.51 -7.22
CA GLU A 169 -14.82 11.97 -7.20
C GLU A 169 -15.61 11.56 -5.96
N SER A 170 -15.19 10.50 -5.27
CA SER A 170 -15.88 9.93 -4.11
C SER A 170 -15.24 10.30 -2.76
N GLU A 171 -14.17 11.08 -2.77
CA GLU A 171 -13.48 11.45 -1.53
C GLU A 171 -14.04 12.71 -0.87
N SER A 172 -13.84 12.83 0.44
CA SER A 172 -14.12 14.08 1.15
C SER A 172 -13.20 15.22 0.67
N VAL A 173 -13.69 16.46 0.73
CA VAL A 173 -12.90 17.65 0.38
C VAL A 173 -11.59 17.69 1.15
N VAL A 174 -11.62 17.34 2.44
CA VAL A 174 -10.44 17.31 3.32
C VAL A 174 -9.40 16.30 2.82
N ASN A 175 -9.82 15.07 2.51
CA ASN A 175 -8.90 14.04 2.00
C ASN A 175 -8.28 14.47 0.67
N ARG A 176 -9.06 15.06 -0.24
CA ARG A 176 -8.55 15.59 -1.51
C ARG A 176 -7.48 16.67 -1.30
N GLN A 177 -7.66 17.55 -0.32
CA GLN A 177 -6.66 18.59 -0.02
C GLN A 177 -5.39 18.00 0.59
N LEU A 178 -5.51 17.05 1.53
CA LEU A 178 -4.35 16.36 2.09
C LEU A 178 -3.55 15.64 1.01
N GLN A 179 -4.21 15.00 0.05
CA GLN A 179 -3.53 14.35 -1.07
C GLN A 179 -2.80 15.33 -1.99
N ARG A 180 -3.37 16.51 -2.23
CA ARG A 180 -2.67 17.57 -2.99
C ARG A 180 -1.41 18.01 -2.25
N ILE A 181 -1.49 18.14 -0.93
CA ILE A 181 -0.34 18.47 -0.08
C ILE A 181 0.71 17.35 -0.14
N GLU A 182 0.31 16.08 -0.01
CA GLU A 182 1.20 14.91 -0.13
C GLU A 182 1.92 14.91 -1.48
N LYS A 183 1.19 15.01 -2.59
CA LYS A 183 1.75 15.04 -3.96
C LYS A 183 2.65 16.27 -4.17
N ALA A 184 2.34 17.42 -3.57
CA ALA A 184 3.21 18.60 -3.63
C ALA A 184 4.52 18.38 -2.86
N ALA A 185 4.44 17.86 -1.63
CA ALA A 185 5.60 17.55 -0.81
C ALA A 185 6.53 16.54 -1.52
N VAL A 186 5.99 15.43 -2.02
CA VAL A 186 6.77 14.42 -2.76
C VAL A 186 7.46 15.03 -3.98
N ARG A 187 6.75 15.85 -4.77
CA ARG A 187 7.37 16.54 -5.92
C ARG A 187 8.49 17.49 -5.50
N MET A 188 8.35 18.18 -4.38
CA MET A 188 9.42 19.03 -3.85
C MET A 188 10.65 18.21 -3.42
N LEU A 189 10.44 17.08 -2.74
CA LEU A 189 11.52 16.17 -2.32
C LEU A 189 12.28 15.61 -3.51
N LEU A 190 11.56 15.13 -4.54
CA LEU A 190 12.18 14.61 -5.77
C LEU A 190 12.98 15.70 -6.50
N ARG A 191 12.44 16.93 -6.60
CA ARG A 191 13.16 18.08 -7.18
C ARG A 191 14.40 18.48 -6.37
N ALA A 192 14.39 18.25 -5.07
CA ALA A 192 15.53 18.46 -4.19
C ALA A 192 16.56 17.31 -4.24
N GLY A 193 16.33 16.28 -5.07
CA GLY A 193 17.24 15.14 -5.23
C GLY A 193 17.15 14.09 -4.12
N VAL A 194 16.11 14.13 -3.28
CA VAL A 194 15.87 13.08 -2.28
C VAL A 194 15.53 11.78 -3.01
N LYS A 195 16.22 10.70 -2.64
CA LYS A 195 16.01 9.36 -3.19
C LYS A 195 15.14 8.51 -2.23
N PRO A 196 14.37 7.55 -2.74
CA PRO A 196 13.67 6.60 -1.89
C PRO A 196 14.66 5.74 -1.08
N PRO A 197 14.21 5.13 0.04
CA PRO A 197 15.02 4.20 0.80
C PRO A 197 15.32 2.97 -0.06
N THR A 198 16.54 2.45 0.04
CA THR A 198 16.87 1.22 -0.68
C THR A 198 16.22 0.00 -0.03
N HIS A 199 15.82 -0.97 -0.84
CA HIS A 199 15.25 -2.24 -0.40
C HIS A 199 16.14 -3.42 -0.80
N PRO A 200 16.54 -4.29 0.15
CA PRO A 200 17.56 -5.32 -0.08
C PRO A 200 17.20 -6.32 -1.20
N LEU A 201 15.91 -6.65 -1.34
CA LEU A 201 15.42 -7.57 -2.38
C LEU A 201 15.05 -6.89 -3.71
N TRP A 202 15.21 -5.56 -3.84
CA TRP A 202 14.79 -4.84 -5.05
C TRP A 202 15.93 -4.10 -5.74
N ASP A 203 16.80 -3.44 -4.97
CA ASP A 203 17.85 -2.58 -5.52
C ASP A 203 19.18 -3.30 -5.76
N THR A 204 19.21 -4.63 -5.66
CA THR A 204 20.45 -5.42 -5.76
C THR A 204 21.00 -5.57 -7.18
N ILE A 205 20.50 -4.85 -8.19
CA ILE A 205 21.09 -4.84 -9.54
C ILE A 205 21.03 -3.43 -10.18
N GLU A 206 21.79 -2.49 -9.63
CA GLU A 206 22.38 -1.39 -10.41
C GLU A 206 23.88 -1.42 -10.14
N ASN A 207 24.60 -2.33 -10.83
CA ASN A 207 26.07 -2.35 -11.01
C ASN A 207 26.48 -3.57 -11.87
N LYS A 208 25.84 -3.76 -13.04
CA LYS A 208 26.28 -4.80 -14.00
C LYS A 208 26.39 -4.34 -15.46
N ASP A 209 26.21 -3.06 -15.75
CA ASP A 209 26.34 -2.52 -17.11
C ASP A 209 27.54 -1.55 -17.28
N ASP A 210 28.49 -1.52 -16.33
CA ASP A 210 29.77 -0.82 -16.47
C ASP A 210 30.97 -1.81 -16.46
N ALA A 211 30.91 -2.87 -17.26
CA ALA A 211 32.06 -3.75 -17.54
C ALA A 211 32.07 -4.25 -18.99
#